data_AF-A0A954NIJ5-F1
#
_entry.id   AF-A0A954NIJ5-F1
#
_cell.length_a   1.000
_cell.length_b   1.000
_cell.length_c   1.000
_cell.angle_alpha   90.00
_cell.angle_beta   90.00
_cell.angle_gamma   90.00
#
_symmetry.space_group_name_H-M   'P 1'
#
loop_
_entity.id
_entity.type
_entity.pdbx_description
1 polymer ?
#
loop_
_entity_poly.entity_id
_entity_poly.type
_entity_poly.pdbx_seq_one_letter_code
_entity_poly.pdbx_strand_id
1 'polypeptide(L)'
;MTEPKTRRQHPFRKAVFAGLGVVMPPLLTIVLFLWAWTTIENYVLSPVESTARFLIRVSIADIRETAPAGDQFVEPDDPDQRKRVTDQELRTWVRVRSNWIPAEVYQEVEEHPSSIPPVTAVGYYDQYVKLRYLRREVVIPIFVLVFVLVLYFLGKFVAAGIGRMLWNGIESLVTRLPIISNVYSSVKQVTDFAFKEKETELQFTRIVGVQYPRKGLWVIGFMTGDGIPEIAKACNEPVVSVLVPTSPMPATGFTIVVPRSEVIELNVSVDQAIQFCVSCGVVCPGTVQTSQARGGSSPAALEAIRRELDSAVAQSADNSPPPDTSSPQPPSEDQ
;
A
#
# COMPACT_ATOMS: atom_id res chain seq x y z
N MET A 1 5.27 30.57 -49.78
CA MET A 1 3.94 30.94 -49.27
C MET A 1 3.76 30.32 -47.89
N THR A 2 3.38 31.17 -46.92
CA THR A 2 2.84 30.90 -45.57
C THR A 2 3.64 30.05 -44.57
N GLU A 3 4.36 30.74 -43.66
CA GLU A 3 4.69 30.22 -42.33
C GLU A 3 3.41 29.97 -41.49
N PRO A 4 3.29 28.85 -40.76
CA PRO A 4 2.24 28.69 -39.76
C PRO A 4 2.71 29.23 -38.40
N LYS A 5 2.02 30.26 -37.92
CA LYS A 5 2.11 30.83 -36.56
C LYS A 5 2.09 29.73 -35.48
N THR A 6 3.18 29.61 -34.73
CA THR A 6 3.23 28.79 -33.52
C THR A 6 2.38 29.44 -32.42
N ARG A 7 1.29 28.76 -32.05
CA ARG A 7 0.35 29.17 -31.01
C ARG A 7 1.06 29.08 -29.66
N ARG A 8 1.56 30.21 -29.14
CA ARG A 8 2.16 30.32 -27.79
C ARG A 8 1.17 29.79 -26.75
N GLN A 9 1.39 28.57 -26.27
CA GLN A 9 0.68 28.03 -25.12
C GLN A 9 1.10 28.83 -23.88
N HIS A 10 0.13 29.39 -23.16
CA HIS A 10 0.38 30.29 -22.03
C HIS A 10 1.20 29.59 -20.93
N PRO A 11 2.35 30.16 -20.50
CA PRO A 11 3.25 29.57 -19.51
C PRO A 11 2.57 29.29 -18.16
N PHE A 12 1.48 30.01 -17.87
CA PHE A 12 0.66 29.82 -16.68
C PHE A 12 0.08 28.41 -16.56
N ARG A 13 -0.45 27.83 -17.66
CA ARG A 13 -1.05 26.48 -17.61
C ARG A 13 -0.01 25.42 -17.25
N LYS A 14 1.20 25.54 -17.79
CA LYS A 14 2.31 24.60 -17.54
C LYS A 14 2.79 24.68 -16.09
N ALA A 15 2.86 25.89 -15.51
CA ALA A 15 3.19 26.08 -14.09
C ALA A 15 2.10 25.51 -13.16
N VAL A 16 0.82 25.68 -13.49
CA VAL A 16 -0.31 25.14 -12.71
C VAL A 16 -0.31 23.61 -12.74
N PHE A 17 -0.15 22.97 -13.90
CA PHE A 17 -0.13 21.50 -13.98
C PHE A 17 1.12 20.88 -13.32
N ALA A 18 2.28 21.57 -13.39
CA ALA A 18 3.48 21.13 -12.69
C ALA A 18 3.34 21.23 -11.15
N GLY A 19 2.73 22.32 -10.65
CA GLY A 19 2.40 22.45 -9.22
C GLY A 19 1.36 21.42 -8.75
N LEU A 20 0.35 21.15 -9.58
CA LEU A 20 -0.69 20.16 -9.29
C LEU A 20 -0.13 18.75 -9.17
N GLY A 21 0.81 18.36 -10.03
CA GLY A 21 1.46 17.04 -9.97
C GLY A 21 2.24 16.77 -8.68
N VAL A 22 2.76 17.83 -8.03
CA VAL A 22 3.50 17.71 -6.76
C VAL A 22 2.55 17.62 -5.56
N VAL A 23 1.39 18.29 -5.62
CA VAL A 23 0.41 18.32 -4.52
C VAL A 23 -0.59 17.17 -4.59
N MET A 24 -0.79 16.55 -5.76
CA MET A 24 -1.75 15.46 -5.94
C MET A 24 -1.46 14.23 -5.07
N PRO A 25 -0.22 13.71 -4.96
CA PRO A 25 0.06 12.56 -4.09
C PRO A 25 -0.30 12.79 -2.61
N PRO A 26 0.15 13.87 -1.93
CA PRO A 26 -0.25 14.12 -0.54
C PRO A 26 -1.75 14.39 -0.40
N LEU A 27 -2.38 15.09 -1.36
CA LEU A 27 -3.82 15.32 -1.32
C LEU A 27 -4.61 14.00 -1.44
N LEU A 28 -4.19 13.10 -2.33
CA LEU A 28 -4.76 11.76 -2.45
C LEU A 28 -4.62 10.98 -1.14
N THR A 29 -3.46 11.04 -0.48
CA THR A 29 -3.30 10.37 0.82
C THR A 29 -4.25 10.92 1.86
N ILE A 30 -4.41 12.24 1.97
CA ILE A 30 -5.37 12.86 2.89
C ILE A 30 -6.80 12.39 2.59
N VAL A 31 -7.19 12.36 1.31
CA VAL A 31 -8.52 11.86 0.89
C VAL A 31 -8.71 10.39 1.28
N LEU A 32 -7.70 9.54 1.10
CA LEU A 32 -7.75 8.14 1.51
C LEU A 32 -7.90 8.00 3.04
N PHE A 33 -7.20 8.82 3.83
CA PHE A 33 -7.35 8.83 5.28
C PHE A 33 -8.75 9.28 5.71
N LEU A 34 -9.30 10.33 5.10
CA LEU A 34 -10.66 10.79 5.38
C LEU A 34 -11.70 9.72 5.00
N TRP A 35 -11.55 9.10 3.83
CA TRP A 35 -12.43 8.02 3.40
C TRP A 35 -12.36 6.81 4.34
N ALA A 36 -11.15 6.42 4.75
CA ALA A 36 -10.95 5.33 5.69
C ALA A 36 -11.59 5.65 7.05
N TRP A 37 -11.40 6.87 7.56
CA TRP A 37 -12.03 7.33 8.81
C TRP A 37 -13.55 7.24 8.73
N THR A 38 -14.16 7.81 7.67
CA THR A 38 -15.61 7.76 7.46
C THR A 38 -16.13 6.32 7.33
N THR A 39 -15.35 5.44 6.69
CA THR A 39 -15.72 4.03 6.55
C THR A 39 -15.73 3.33 7.91
N ILE A 40 -14.68 3.51 8.71
CA ILE A 40 -14.61 2.94 10.06
C ILE A 40 -15.75 3.48 10.92
N GLU A 41 -16.01 4.78 10.88
CA GLU A 41 -17.07 5.41 11.67
C GLU A 41 -18.45 4.86 11.30
N ASN A 42 -18.77 4.75 10.01
CA ASN A 42 -20.10 4.35 9.54
C ASN A 42 -20.35 2.84 9.63
N TYR A 43 -19.36 2.02 9.34
CA TYR A 43 -19.55 0.56 9.27
C TYR A 43 -19.18 -0.17 10.55
N VAL A 44 -18.30 0.40 11.37
CA VAL A 44 -17.80 -0.25 12.56
C VAL A 44 -18.26 0.48 13.81
N LEU A 45 -17.92 1.77 13.93
CA LEU A 45 -18.10 2.49 15.20
C LEU A 45 -19.57 2.76 15.51
N SER A 46 -20.33 3.30 14.54
CA SER A 46 -21.74 3.64 14.73
C SER A 46 -22.65 2.43 15.01
N PRO A 47 -22.56 1.30 14.27
CA PRO A 47 -23.36 0.12 14.57
C PRO A 47 -23.03 -0.49 15.93
N VAL A 48 -21.75 -0.51 16.31
CA VAL A 48 -21.31 -1.03 17.61
C VAL A 48 -21.79 -0.12 18.75
N GLU A 49 -21.65 1.19 18.60
CA GLU A 49 -22.16 2.16 19.59
C GLU A 49 -23.68 2.02 19.77
N SER A 50 -24.42 1.94 18.66
CA SER A 50 -25.87 1.75 18.67
C SER A 50 -26.28 0.44 19.36
N THR A 51 -25.58 -0.64 19.04
CA THR A 51 -25.82 -1.96 19.64
C THR A 51 -25.49 -1.95 21.13
N ALA A 52 -24.36 -1.40 21.53
CA ALA A 52 -23.97 -1.28 22.93
C ALA A 52 -24.98 -0.43 23.71
N ARG A 53 -25.39 0.72 23.17
CA ARG A 53 -26.42 1.57 23.77
C ARG A 53 -27.74 0.82 23.94
N PHE A 54 -28.18 0.11 22.90
CA PHE A 54 -29.39 -0.70 22.92
C PHE A 54 -29.33 -1.78 24.02
N LEU A 55 -28.24 -2.55 24.07
CA LEU A 55 -28.06 -3.64 25.04
C LEU A 55 -28.00 -3.13 26.48
N ILE A 56 -27.20 -2.08 26.73
CA ILE A 56 -27.08 -1.48 28.07
C ILE A 56 -28.44 -0.94 28.50
N ARG A 57 -29.14 -0.21 27.63
CA ARG A 57 -30.49 0.28 27.94
C ARG A 57 -31.43 -0.85 28.30
N VAL A 58 -31.53 -1.90 27.49
CA VAL A 58 -32.42 -3.04 27.79
C VAL A 58 -32.05 -3.68 29.14
N SER A 59 -30.78 -3.66 29.52
CA SER A 59 -30.33 -4.19 30.80
C SER A 59 -30.64 -3.32 32.01
N ILE A 60 -30.77 -1.99 31.86
CA ILE A 60 -30.89 -1.05 32.99
C ILE A 60 -32.17 -0.21 33.00
N ALA A 61 -32.93 -0.18 31.92
CA ALA A 61 -34.09 0.68 31.79
C ALA A 61 -35.24 0.16 32.65
N ASP A 62 -35.62 0.95 33.66
CA ASP A 62 -36.82 0.75 34.47
C ASP A 62 -37.82 1.83 34.09
N ILE A 63 -38.62 1.55 33.05
CA ILE A 63 -39.66 2.44 32.54
C ILE A 63 -41.01 1.84 32.94
N ARG A 64 -41.79 2.58 33.71
CA ARG A 64 -43.11 2.14 34.18
C ARG A 64 -44.23 2.94 33.54
N GLU A 65 -45.27 2.27 33.05
CA GLU A 65 -46.43 2.94 32.46
C GLU A 65 -47.39 3.49 33.52
N THR A 66 -47.46 2.83 34.68
CA THR A 66 -48.26 3.24 35.83
C THR A 66 -47.40 3.87 36.91
N ALA A 67 -47.97 4.81 37.66
CA ALA A 67 -47.28 5.42 38.79
C ALA A 67 -46.99 4.35 39.87
N PRO A 68 -45.75 4.29 40.40
CA PRO A 68 -45.44 3.54 41.61
C PRO A 68 -46.36 3.89 42.78
N ALA A 69 -46.49 2.97 43.74
CA ALA A 69 -47.29 3.19 44.94
C ALA A 69 -46.62 4.26 45.82
N GLY A 70 -47.28 5.41 45.98
CA GLY A 70 -46.76 6.51 46.79
C GLY A 70 -47.54 7.80 46.55
N ASP A 71 -47.27 8.79 47.37
CA ASP A 71 -47.90 10.11 47.23
C ASP A 71 -47.26 10.87 46.08
N GLN A 72 -48.12 11.39 45.19
CA GLN A 72 -47.66 12.23 44.08
C GLN A 72 -47.50 13.67 44.55
N PHE A 73 -46.34 14.24 44.28
CA PHE A 73 -46.02 15.63 44.57
C PHE A 73 -45.39 16.29 43.34
N VAL A 74 -45.32 17.62 43.35
CA VAL A 74 -44.63 18.42 42.33
C VAL A 74 -43.57 19.24 43.06
N GLU A 75 -42.33 19.18 42.57
CA GLU A 75 -41.26 19.97 43.14
C GLU A 75 -41.48 21.45 42.78
N PRO A 76 -41.49 22.38 43.75
CA PRO A 76 -41.81 23.79 43.47
C PRO A 76 -40.88 24.50 42.48
N ASP A 77 -39.64 24.03 42.35
CA ASP A 77 -38.59 24.60 41.49
C ASP A 77 -38.45 23.89 40.14
N ASP A 78 -39.34 22.93 39.82
CA ASP A 78 -39.31 22.22 38.54
C ASP A 78 -39.94 23.09 37.44
N PRO A 79 -39.17 23.57 36.42
CA PRO A 79 -39.69 24.46 35.39
C PRO A 79 -40.83 23.84 34.58
N ASP A 80 -40.86 22.52 34.49
CA ASP A 80 -41.86 21.76 33.75
C ASP A 80 -43.03 21.27 34.64
N GLN A 81 -43.01 21.59 35.94
CA GLN A 81 -43.99 21.15 36.95
C GLN A 81 -44.30 19.64 36.87
N ARG A 82 -43.24 18.82 36.70
CA ARG A 82 -43.40 17.38 36.49
C ARG A 82 -43.86 16.70 37.77
N LYS A 83 -44.81 15.78 37.63
CA LYS A 83 -45.27 14.94 38.75
C LYS A 83 -44.16 13.98 39.17
N ARG A 84 -43.94 13.89 40.47
CA ARG A 84 -42.99 12.99 41.11
C ARG A 84 -43.71 12.09 42.10
N VAL A 85 -43.17 10.90 42.32
CA VAL A 85 -43.67 9.97 43.34
C VAL A 85 -42.49 9.29 44.00
N THR A 86 -42.52 9.20 45.33
CA THR A 86 -41.54 8.46 46.10
C THR A 86 -42.15 7.13 46.51
N ASP A 87 -41.55 6.03 46.06
CA ASP A 87 -41.98 4.67 46.39
C ASP A 87 -41.59 4.32 47.84
N GLN A 88 -42.15 3.23 48.37
CA GLN A 88 -41.86 2.69 49.70
C GLN A 88 -40.37 2.38 49.92
N GLU A 89 -39.61 2.16 48.84
CA GLU A 89 -38.15 1.97 48.86
C GLU A 89 -37.34 3.29 48.88
N LEU A 90 -37.99 4.44 49.13
CA LEU A 90 -37.38 5.78 49.09
C LEU A 90 -36.78 6.17 47.73
N ARG A 91 -37.22 5.52 46.64
CA ARG A 91 -36.84 5.87 45.27
C ARG A 91 -37.82 6.89 44.70
N THR A 92 -37.30 8.01 44.23
CA THR A 92 -38.09 9.06 43.57
C THR A 92 -38.19 8.78 42.09
N TRP A 93 -39.40 8.90 41.55
CA TRP A 93 -39.73 8.73 40.14
C TRP A 93 -40.27 10.03 39.58
N VAL A 94 -39.93 10.32 38.33
CA VAL A 94 -40.38 11.51 37.61
C VAL A 94 -41.22 11.07 36.41
N ARG A 95 -42.35 11.74 36.21
CA ARG A 95 -43.23 11.50 35.07
C ARG A 95 -42.68 12.18 33.82
N VAL A 96 -42.43 11.38 32.79
CA VAL A 96 -42.06 11.83 31.43
C VAL A 96 -43.15 11.38 30.46
N ARG A 97 -43.99 12.32 30.03
CA ARG A 97 -45.20 12.06 29.23
C ARG A 97 -46.14 11.06 29.92
N SER A 98 -46.28 9.86 29.36
CA SER A 98 -47.11 8.77 29.89
C SER A 98 -46.37 7.85 30.84
N ASN A 99 -45.04 7.91 30.89
CA ASN A 99 -44.22 6.92 31.59
C ASN A 99 -43.52 7.54 32.81
N TRP A 100 -43.12 6.71 33.74
CA TRP A 100 -42.36 7.05 34.93
C TRP A 100 -40.94 6.49 34.80
N ILE A 101 -39.96 7.34 35.06
CA ILE A 101 -38.54 6.97 35.09
C ILE A 101 -37.93 7.37 36.44
N PRO A 102 -36.86 6.71 36.91
CA PRO A 102 -36.15 7.11 38.12
C PRO A 102 -35.65 8.56 38.03
N ALA A 103 -35.76 9.30 39.14
CA ALA A 103 -35.35 10.70 39.21
C ALA A 103 -33.86 10.89 38.94
N GLU A 104 -33.02 9.92 39.31
CA GLU A 104 -31.58 9.91 39.01
C GLU A 104 -31.30 9.98 37.50
N VAL A 105 -32.07 9.25 36.69
CA VAL A 105 -31.92 9.23 35.22
C VAL A 105 -32.33 10.58 34.64
N TYR A 106 -33.40 11.16 35.19
CA TYR A 106 -33.87 12.48 34.77
C TYR A 106 -32.86 13.58 35.12
N GLN A 107 -32.38 13.61 36.37
CA GLN A 107 -31.45 14.62 36.86
C GLN A 107 -30.12 14.60 36.11
N GLU A 108 -29.51 13.42 35.94
CA GLU A 108 -28.22 13.29 35.24
C GLU A 108 -28.28 13.82 33.79
N VAL A 109 -29.42 13.61 33.12
CA VAL A 109 -29.64 14.10 31.75
C VAL A 109 -29.87 15.60 31.71
N GLU A 110 -30.58 16.15 32.69
CA GLU A 110 -30.89 17.59 32.78
C GLU A 110 -29.65 18.40 33.19
N GLU A 111 -28.77 17.83 34.03
CA GLU A 111 -27.48 18.40 34.40
C GLU A 111 -26.51 18.50 33.21
N HIS A 112 -26.72 17.67 32.18
CA HIS A 112 -25.90 17.65 30.95
C HIS A 112 -26.77 17.87 29.71
N PRO A 113 -27.26 19.10 29.49
CA PRO A 113 -28.20 19.40 28.42
C PRO A 113 -27.59 19.12 27.05
N SER A 114 -28.35 18.35 26.24
CA SER A 114 -28.05 18.11 24.84
C SER A 114 -28.64 19.23 23.97
N SER A 115 -28.17 19.35 22.71
CA SER A 115 -28.71 20.32 21.75
C SER A 115 -30.19 20.11 21.44
N ILE A 116 -30.69 18.88 21.62
CA ILE A 116 -32.10 18.52 21.47
C ILE A 116 -32.47 17.69 22.70
N PRO A 117 -33.22 18.25 23.66
CA PRO A 117 -33.58 17.54 24.88
C PRO A 117 -34.50 16.35 24.56
N PRO A 118 -34.33 15.21 25.23
CA PRO A 118 -35.16 14.04 25.00
C PRO A 118 -36.58 14.31 25.52
N VAL A 119 -37.57 13.93 24.71
CA VAL A 119 -38.99 14.15 25.05
C VAL A 119 -39.71 12.88 25.51
N THR A 120 -39.08 11.71 25.35
CA THR A 120 -39.63 10.40 25.71
C THR A 120 -38.78 9.74 26.80
N ALA A 121 -39.39 8.89 27.63
CA ALA A 121 -38.67 8.11 28.64
C ALA A 121 -37.51 7.29 28.03
N VAL A 122 -37.72 6.70 26.84
CA VAL A 122 -36.68 5.98 26.10
C VAL A 122 -35.53 6.91 25.71
N GLY A 123 -35.84 8.13 25.26
CA GLY A 123 -34.83 9.13 24.90
C GLY A 123 -33.99 9.56 26.11
N TYR A 124 -34.60 9.73 27.29
CA TYR A 124 -33.87 10.01 28.53
C TYR A 124 -32.89 8.89 28.85
N TYR A 125 -33.31 7.62 28.74
CA TYR A 125 -32.42 6.48 28.94
C TYR A 125 -31.32 6.37 27.88
N ASP A 126 -31.62 6.64 26.60
CA ASP A 126 -30.60 6.64 25.54
C ASP A 126 -29.50 7.69 25.82
N GLN A 127 -29.88 8.87 26.32
CA GLN A 127 -28.95 9.93 26.69
C GLN A 127 -28.19 9.61 27.98
N TYR A 128 -28.88 9.10 29.00
CA TYR A 128 -28.27 8.65 30.26
C TYR A 128 -27.19 7.59 30.02
N VAL A 129 -27.51 6.56 29.21
CA VAL A 129 -26.55 5.51 28.83
C VAL A 129 -25.34 6.11 28.13
N LYS A 130 -25.56 7.08 27.24
CA LYS A 130 -24.47 7.76 26.53
C LYS A 130 -23.54 8.54 27.45
N LEU A 131 -24.09 9.29 28.40
CA LEU A 131 -23.34 10.13 29.34
C LEU A 131 -22.58 9.30 30.37
N ARG A 132 -23.22 8.24 30.88
CA ARG A 132 -22.67 7.43 31.98
C ARG A 132 -21.76 6.31 31.51
N TYR A 133 -22.15 5.58 30.47
CA TYR A 133 -21.48 4.33 30.06
C TYR A 133 -20.72 4.46 28.74
N LEU A 134 -21.23 5.22 27.76
CA LEU A 134 -20.58 5.35 26.45
C LEU A 134 -19.70 6.60 26.35
N ARG A 135 -18.99 6.94 27.44
CA ARG A 135 -17.98 7.99 27.40
C ARG A 135 -16.89 7.65 26.40
N ARG A 136 -16.65 8.54 25.42
CA ARG A 136 -15.71 8.33 24.30
C ARG A 136 -14.33 7.86 24.78
N GLU A 137 -13.86 8.40 25.89
CA GLU A 137 -12.56 8.08 26.52
C GLU A 137 -12.45 6.62 26.96
N VAL A 138 -13.55 5.99 27.39
CA VAL A 138 -13.60 4.61 27.89
C VAL A 138 -13.98 3.64 26.77
N VAL A 139 -14.88 4.07 25.87
CA VAL A 139 -15.37 3.22 24.77
C VAL A 139 -14.27 2.90 23.78
N ILE A 140 -13.45 3.89 23.37
CA ILE A 140 -12.39 3.68 22.38
C ILE A 140 -11.38 2.60 22.82
N PRO A 141 -10.77 2.65 24.02
CA PRO A 141 -9.80 1.63 24.42
C PRO A 141 -10.44 0.25 24.61
N ILE A 142 -11.64 0.16 25.19
CA ILE A 142 -12.35 -1.12 25.32
C ILE A 142 -12.66 -1.71 23.95
N PHE A 143 -13.13 -0.88 23.01
CA PHE A 143 -13.44 -1.31 21.65
C PHE A 143 -12.19 -1.86 20.95
N VAL A 144 -11.06 -1.13 21.01
CA VAL A 144 -9.79 -1.58 20.41
C VAL A 144 -9.34 -2.89 21.04
N LEU A 145 -9.43 -3.04 22.36
CA LEU A 145 -9.07 -4.28 23.05
C LEU A 145 -9.93 -5.46 22.58
N VAL A 146 -11.25 -5.29 22.56
CA VAL A 146 -12.18 -6.34 22.09
C VAL A 146 -11.94 -6.66 20.62
N PHE A 147 -11.72 -5.66 19.77
CA PHE A 147 -11.42 -5.86 18.36
C PHE A 147 -10.14 -6.68 18.15
N VAL A 148 -9.05 -6.33 18.86
CA VAL A 148 -7.79 -7.07 18.81
C VAL A 148 -7.98 -8.50 19.32
N LEU A 149 -8.74 -8.71 20.39
CA LEU A 149 -9.05 -10.04 20.90
C LEU A 149 -9.84 -10.87 19.88
N VAL A 150 -10.87 -10.29 19.26
CA VAL A 150 -11.65 -10.96 18.21
C VAL A 150 -10.74 -11.34 17.04
N LEU A 151 -9.87 -10.44 16.57
CA LEU A 151 -8.90 -10.76 15.51
C LEU A 151 -7.91 -11.85 15.93
N TYR A 152 -7.43 -11.83 17.17
CA TYR A 152 -6.55 -12.86 17.70
C TYR A 152 -7.23 -14.23 17.74
N PHE A 153 -8.45 -14.30 18.27
CA PHE A 153 -9.21 -15.54 18.32
C PHE A 153 -9.62 -16.01 16.94
N LEU A 154 -10.00 -15.11 16.04
CA LEU A 154 -10.29 -15.43 14.64
C LEU A 154 -9.04 -15.99 13.95
N GLY A 155 -7.88 -15.37 14.14
CA GLY A 155 -6.60 -15.86 13.64
C GLY A 155 -6.25 -17.25 14.20
N LYS A 156 -6.41 -17.45 15.51
CA LYS A 156 -6.26 -18.77 16.13
C LYS A 156 -7.26 -19.80 15.60
N PHE A 157 -8.51 -19.41 15.37
CA PHE A 157 -9.56 -20.30 14.87
C PHE A 157 -9.27 -20.75 13.43
N VAL A 158 -8.80 -19.84 12.58
CA VAL A 158 -8.33 -20.16 11.22
C VAL A 158 -7.10 -21.08 11.30
N ALA A 159 -6.13 -20.77 12.16
CA ALA A 159 -4.90 -21.56 12.33
C ALA A 159 -5.13 -22.94 12.97
N ALA A 160 -6.17 -23.11 13.80
CA ALA A 160 -6.49 -24.34 14.51
C ALA A 160 -7.07 -25.47 13.62
N GLY A 161 -6.93 -25.38 12.29
CA GLY A 161 -7.29 -26.43 11.35
C GLY A 161 -8.73 -26.37 10.82
N ILE A 162 -9.60 -25.54 11.40
CA ILE A 162 -10.95 -25.26 10.84
C ILE A 162 -10.87 -24.36 9.61
N GLY A 163 -9.80 -23.56 9.47
CA GLY A 163 -9.51 -22.83 8.24
C GLY A 163 -9.47 -23.75 7.01
N ARG A 164 -8.93 -24.97 7.14
CA ARG A 164 -8.88 -25.96 6.06
C ARG A 164 -10.27 -26.50 5.70
N MET A 165 -11.13 -26.72 6.71
CA MET A 165 -12.50 -27.20 6.51
C MET A 165 -13.40 -26.12 5.89
N LEU A 166 -13.32 -24.87 6.37
CA LEU A 166 -14.00 -23.73 5.75
C LEU A 166 -13.50 -23.49 4.33
N TRP A 167 -12.18 -23.54 4.11
CA TRP A 167 -11.58 -23.35 2.79
C TRP A 167 -12.04 -24.42 1.81
N ASN A 168 -12.04 -25.69 2.22
CA ASN A 168 -12.57 -26.79 1.39
C ASN A 168 -14.08 -26.65 1.13
N GLY A 169 -14.84 -26.13 2.10
CA GLY A 169 -16.26 -25.83 1.94
C GLY A 169 -16.53 -24.70 0.93
N ILE A 170 -15.75 -23.63 1.01
CA ILE A 170 -15.79 -22.49 0.07
C ILE A 170 -15.35 -22.95 -1.33
N GLU A 171 -14.29 -23.75 -1.43
CA GLU A 171 -13.80 -24.29 -2.69
C GLU A 171 -14.82 -25.22 -3.35
N SER A 172 -15.51 -26.06 -2.56
CA SER A 172 -16.61 -26.90 -3.06
C SER A 172 -17.84 -26.10 -3.48
N LEU A 173 -18.10 -24.94 -2.86
CA LEU A 173 -19.22 -24.06 -3.22
C LEU A 173 -18.92 -23.27 -4.51
N VAL A 174 -17.69 -22.78 -4.64
CA VAL A 174 -17.21 -22.02 -5.80
C VAL A 174 -17.05 -22.92 -7.03
N THR A 175 -16.57 -24.16 -6.88
CA THR A 175 -16.41 -25.12 -7.98
C THR A 175 -17.74 -25.65 -8.54
N ARG A 176 -18.84 -25.54 -7.79
CA ARG A 176 -20.20 -25.87 -8.27
C ARG A 176 -20.85 -24.76 -9.11
N LEU A 177 -20.25 -23.58 -9.21
CA LEU A 177 -20.75 -22.48 -10.03
C LEU A 177 -20.03 -22.51 -11.39
N PRO A 178 -20.68 -22.99 -12.47
CA PRO A 178 -20.04 -23.33 -13.76
C PRO A 178 -19.44 -22.13 -14.52
N ILE A 179 -19.66 -20.90 -14.06
CA ILE A 179 -19.12 -19.68 -14.69
C ILE A 179 -17.89 -19.13 -13.93
N ILE A 180 -17.72 -19.49 -12.65
CA ILE A 180 -16.70 -18.90 -11.77
C ILE A 180 -15.44 -19.77 -11.70
N SER A 181 -15.53 -21.10 -11.90
CA SER A 181 -14.38 -22.01 -11.73
C SER A 181 -13.16 -21.64 -12.59
N ASN A 182 -13.34 -21.22 -13.85
CA ASN A 182 -12.22 -20.92 -14.73
C ASN A 182 -11.51 -19.62 -14.35
N VAL A 183 -12.26 -18.56 -14.02
CA VAL A 183 -11.70 -17.26 -13.61
C VAL A 183 -11.08 -17.36 -12.21
N TYR A 184 -11.77 -18.04 -11.27
CA TYR A 184 -11.25 -18.24 -9.92
C TYR A 184 -10.07 -19.21 -9.88
N SER A 185 -9.98 -20.21 -10.78
CA SER A 185 -8.79 -21.08 -10.84
C SER A 185 -7.54 -20.31 -11.26
N SER A 186 -7.66 -19.39 -12.22
CA SER A 186 -6.55 -18.53 -12.64
C SER A 186 -6.16 -17.55 -11.55
N VAL A 187 -7.15 -16.94 -10.88
CA VAL A 187 -6.88 -16.01 -9.76
C VAL A 187 -6.34 -16.76 -8.55
N LYS A 188 -6.82 -17.96 -8.25
CA LYS A 188 -6.33 -18.83 -7.17
C LYS A 188 -4.95 -19.38 -7.50
N GLN A 189 -4.60 -19.65 -8.76
CA GLN A 189 -3.21 -19.96 -9.13
C GLN A 189 -2.28 -18.78 -8.91
N VAL A 190 -2.68 -17.57 -9.31
CA VAL A 190 -1.88 -16.34 -9.07
C VAL A 190 -1.77 -16.04 -7.58
N THR A 191 -2.85 -16.25 -6.82
CA THR A 191 -2.91 -16.02 -5.37
C THR A 191 -2.13 -17.10 -4.62
N ASP A 192 -2.32 -18.39 -4.91
CA ASP A 192 -1.54 -19.48 -4.31
C ASP A 192 -0.05 -19.37 -4.67
N PHE A 193 0.30 -18.83 -5.84
CA PHE A 193 1.68 -18.48 -6.20
C PHE A 193 2.20 -17.34 -5.30
N ALA A 194 1.46 -16.24 -5.18
CA ALA A 194 1.84 -15.09 -4.35
C ALA A 194 1.81 -15.37 -2.82
N PHE A 195 1.00 -16.33 -2.36
CA PHE A 195 0.85 -16.65 -0.93
C PHE A 195 1.69 -17.86 -0.49
N LYS A 196 2.18 -18.71 -1.41
CA LYS A 196 3.23 -19.71 -1.10
C LYS A 196 4.65 -19.12 -1.04
N GLU A 197 4.84 -17.87 -1.45
CA GLU A 197 6.12 -17.16 -1.47
C GLU A 197 6.60 -16.63 -0.10
N LYS A 198 6.02 -17.08 1.03
CA LYS A 198 6.55 -16.72 2.36
C LYS A 198 7.52 -17.73 2.97
N GLU A 199 7.72 -18.89 2.35
CA GLU A 199 8.72 -19.89 2.80
C GLU A 199 9.79 -20.20 1.75
N THR A 200 9.85 -19.45 0.64
CA THR A 200 10.96 -19.55 -0.31
C THR A 200 11.41 -18.15 -0.67
N GLU A 201 12.38 -17.64 0.08
CA GLU A 201 13.31 -16.64 -0.43
C GLU A 201 13.65 -16.95 -1.89
N LEU A 202 13.64 -15.93 -2.76
CA LEU A 202 14.62 -15.83 -3.84
C LEU A 202 14.85 -17.13 -4.65
N GLN A 203 13.84 -17.60 -5.38
CA GLN A 203 14.08 -18.56 -6.47
C GLN A 203 13.85 -17.92 -7.84
N PHE A 204 14.73 -16.96 -8.11
CA PHE A 204 15.33 -16.67 -9.42
C PHE A 204 14.43 -16.12 -10.53
N THR A 205 13.91 -14.89 -10.36
CA THR A 205 13.80 -13.99 -11.52
C THR A 205 15.22 -13.61 -11.96
N ARG A 206 15.85 -14.46 -12.78
CA ARG A 206 17.17 -14.16 -13.34
C ARG A 206 17.03 -13.01 -14.32
N ILE A 207 17.95 -12.07 -14.25
CA ILE A 207 17.98 -10.97 -15.19
C ILE A 207 18.80 -11.40 -16.38
N VAL A 208 18.23 -11.20 -17.55
CA VAL A 208 18.79 -11.68 -18.80
C VAL A 208 18.86 -10.60 -19.84
N GLY A 209 19.86 -10.68 -20.70
CA GLY A 209 19.93 -9.95 -21.95
C GLY A 209 19.39 -10.83 -23.07
N VAL A 210 18.50 -10.26 -23.89
CA VAL A 210 17.96 -10.94 -25.07
C VAL A 210 18.12 -10.04 -26.28
N GLN A 211 18.38 -10.62 -27.45
CA GLN A 211 18.44 -9.87 -28.70
C GLN A 211 17.04 -9.66 -29.29
N TYR A 212 16.53 -8.44 -29.24
CA TYR A 212 15.20 -8.10 -29.74
C TYR A 212 15.13 -6.63 -30.19
N PRO A 213 14.42 -6.27 -31.28
CA PRO A 213 13.66 -7.14 -32.20
C PRO A 213 14.51 -7.81 -33.28
N ARG A 214 15.81 -7.50 -33.38
CA ARG A 214 16.74 -8.11 -34.34
C ARG A 214 18.09 -8.38 -33.69
N LYS A 215 18.89 -9.23 -34.34
CA LYS A 215 20.26 -9.54 -33.90
C LYS A 215 21.12 -8.27 -33.79
N GLY A 216 21.91 -8.19 -32.73
CA GLY A 216 22.76 -7.06 -32.38
C GLY A 216 22.10 -5.96 -31.52
N LEU A 217 20.79 -6.01 -31.26
CA LEU A 217 20.11 -5.11 -30.33
C LEU A 217 19.74 -5.85 -29.05
N TRP A 218 20.25 -5.41 -27.90
CA TRP A 218 20.04 -6.08 -26.63
C TRP A 218 19.01 -5.36 -25.78
N VAL A 219 18.10 -6.12 -25.20
CA VAL A 219 17.14 -5.66 -24.19
C VAL A 219 17.35 -6.42 -22.90
N ILE A 220 17.14 -5.73 -21.77
CA ILE A 220 17.07 -6.36 -20.47
C ILE A 220 15.71 -7.03 -20.30
N GLY A 221 15.67 -8.20 -19.69
CA GLY A 221 14.46 -8.95 -19.45
C GLY A 221 14.53 -9.73 -18.15
N PHE A 222 13.36 -10.06 -17.63
CA PHE A 222 13.18 -10.84 -16.42
C PHE A 222 12.76 -12.25 -16.83
N MET A 223 13.59 -13.25 -16.55
CA MET A 223 13.24 -14.65 -16.80
C MET A 223 12.14 -15.06 -15.82
N THR A 224 10.97 -15.44 -16.32
CA THR A 224 9.80 -15.77 -15.50
C THR A 224 9.56 -17.28 -15.37
N GLY A 225 10.21 -18.10 -16.20
CA GLY A 225 10.13 -19.56 -16.13
C GLY A 225 10.42 -20.23 -17.47
N ASP A 226 10.08 -21.51 -17.56
CA ASP A 226 10.18 -22.29 -18.79
C ASP A 226 9.22 -21.75 -19.86
N GLY A 227 9.61 -21.91 -21.13
CA GLY A 227 8.79 -21.51 -22.27
C GLY A 227 7.69 -22.51 -22.63
N ILE A 228 6.85 -22.15 -23.60
CA ILE A 228 5.75 -22.99 -24.07
C ILE A 228 6.31 -24.27 -24.76
N PRO A 229 5.91 -25.49 -24.35
CA PRO A 229 6.47 -26.73 -24.89
C PRO A 229 6.34 -26.92 -26.41
N GLU A 230 5.29 -26.38 -27.03
CA GLU A 230 5.15 -26.44 -28.50
C GLU A 230 6.20 -25.58 -29.21
N ILE A 231 6.56 -24.43 -28.63
CA ILE A 231 7.63 -23.56 -29.15
C ILE A 231 8.98 -24.26 -28.97
N ALA A 232 9.20 -24.93 -27.84
CA ALA A 232 10.40 -25.75 -27.61
C ALA A 232 10.59 -26.81 -28.71
N LYS A 233 9.50 -27.50 -29.08
CA LYS A 233 9.51 -28.49 -30.16
C LYS A 233 9.78 -27.86 -31.53
N ALA A 234 9.23 -26.69 -31.81
CA ALA A 234 9.46 -25.98 -33.06
C ALA A 234 10.90 -25.46 -33.20
N CYS A 235 11.49 -24.98 -32.10
CA CYS A 235 12.89 -24.54 -32.05
C CYS A 235 13.88 -25.72 -31.94
N ASN A 236 13.40 -26.92 -31.62
CA ASN A 236 14.20 -28.12 -31.36
C ASN A 236 15.26 -27.90 -30.26
N GLU A 237 14.97 -27.04 -29.29
CA GLU A 237 15.83 -26.72 -28.15
C GLU A 237 15.01 -26.19 -26.96
N PRO A 238 15.57 -26.20 -25.73
CA PRO A 238 14.91 -25.61 -24.57
C PRO A 238 14.66 -24.11 -24.77
N VAL A 239 13.46 -23.66 -24.42
CA VAL A 239 13.05 -22.25 -24.51
C VAL A 239 12.72 -21.70 -23.14
N VAL A 240 12.87 -20.39 -22.97
CA VAL A 240 12.57 -19.67 -21.73
C VAL A 240 11.63 -18.51 -21.99
N SER A 241 10.77 -18.24 -21.01
CA SER A 241 9.87 -17.08 -21.01
C SER A 241 10.59 -15.89 -20.39
N VAL A 242 10.65 -14.78 -21.12
CA VAL A 242 11.32 -13.54 -20.70
C VAL A 242 10.34 -12.38 -20.78
N LEU A 243 10.09 -11.72 -19.65
CA LEU A 243 9.33 -10.47 -19.59
C LEU A 243 10.26 -9.30 -19.92
N VAL A 244 9.99 -8.62 -21.03
CA VAL A 244 10.70 -7.41 -21.45
C VAL A 244 9.92 -6.19 -20.96
N PRO A 245 10.47 -5.39 -20.01
CA PRO A 245 9.80 -4.22 -19.48
C PRO A 245 9.78 -3.06 -20.47
N THR A 246 8.81 -2.15 -20.31
CA THR A 246 8.71 -0.91 -21.10
C THR A 246 9.17 0.27 -20.25
N SER A 247 10.26 0.93 -20.64
CA SER A 247 10.72 2.15 -19.95
C SER A 247 9.73 3.31 -20.14
N PRO A 248 9.44 4.12 -19.10
CA PRO A 248 9.99 4.11 -17.74
C PRO A 248 9.15 3.28 -16.73
N MET A 249 8.16 2.51 -17.18
CA MET A 249 7.21 1.79 -16.32
C MET A 249 7.57 0.29 -16.27
N PRO A 250 8.43 -0.16 -15.34
CA PRO A 250 8.94 -1.54 -15.29
C PRO A 250 7.86 -2.60 -15.02
N ALA A 251 6.70 -2.18 -14.53
CA ALA A 251 5.54 -3.05 -14.29
C ALA A 251 4.75 -3.37 -15.57
N THR A 252 5.00 -2.68 -16.69
CA THR A 252 4.41 -2.98 -18.00
C THR A 252 5.47 -3.50 -18.94
N GLY A 253 5.08 -4.37 -19.86
CA GLY A 253 6.00 -5.06 -20.75
C GLY A 253 5.28 -6.07 -21.62
N PHE A 254 6.07 -6.79 -22.40
CA PHE A 254 5.59 -7.92 -23.19
C PHE A 254 6.46 -9.14 -22.88
N THR A 255 5.88 -10.33 -22.96
CA THR A 255 6.60 -11.58 -22.75
C THR A 255 7.01 -12.14 -24.10
N ILE A 256 8.28 -12.50 -24.24
CA ILE A 256 8.81 -13.23 -25.38
C ILE A 256 9.25 -14.62 -24.93
N VAL A 257 9.12 -15.59 -25.82
CA VAL A 257 9.69 -16.92 -25.64
C VAL A 257 10.86 -17.03 -26.60
N VAL A 258 12.04 -17.29 -26.04
CA VAL A 258 13.28 -17.36 -26.81
C VAL A 258 14.05 -18.64 -26.50
N PRO A 259 14.80 -19.18 -27.47
CA PRO A 259 15.80 -20.21 -27.24
C PRO A 259 16.68 -19.92 -26.04
N ARG A 260 16.92 -20.92 -25.19
CA ARG A 260 17.82 -20.79 -24.04
C ARG A 260 19.24 -20.38 -24.47
N SER A 261 19.65 -20.79 -25.67
CA SER A 261 20.94 -20.49 -26.30
C SER A 261 21.10 -19.00 -26.69
N GLU A 262 20.00 -18.28 -26.91
CA GLU A 262 20.00 -16.86 -27.31
C GLU A 262 19.89 -15.89 -26.12
N VAL A 263 19.91 -16.41 -24.89
CA VAL A 263 19.75 -15.64 -23.65
C VAL A 263 21.07 -15.57 -22.90
N ILE A 264 21.52 -14.36 -22.57
CA ILE A 264 22.68 -14.15 -21.68
C ILE A 264 22.20 -13.84 -20.28
N GLU A 265 22.74 -14.51 -19.26
CA GLU A 265 22.48 -14.14 -17.88
C GLU A 265 23.32 -12.92 -17.49
N LEU A 266 22.68 -11.89 -16.94
CA LEU A 266 23.33 -10.68 -16.49
C LEU A 266 23.56 -10.76 -14.99
N ASN A 267 24.80 -10.48 -14.54
CA ASN A 267 25.14 -10.39 -13.12
C ASN A 267 24.72 -9.02 -12.55
N VAL A 268 23.43 -8.73 -12.57
CA VAL A 268 22.82 -7.50 -12.04
C VAL A 268 21.67 -7.87 -11.13
N SER A 269 21.45 -7.08 -10.08
CA SER A 269 20.32 -7.29 -9.16
C SER A 269 19.01 -6.80 -9.77
N VAL A 270 17.88 -7.34 -9.28
CA VAL A 270 16.53 -6.99 -9.75
C VAL A 270 16.28 -5.49 -9.62
N ASP A 271 16.65 -4.91 -8.48
CA ASP A 271 16.51 -3.48 -8.22
C ASP A 271 17.30 -2.62 -9.21
N GLN A 272 18.52 -3.05 -9.55
CA GLN A 272 19.36 -2.34 -10.51
C GLN A 272 18.79 -2.40 -11.94
N ALA A 273 18.23 -3.53 -12.35
CA ALA A 273 17.55 -3.64 -13.65
C ALA A 273 16.30 -2.74 -13.69
N ILE A 274 15.52 -2.72 -12.61
CA ILE A 274 14.36 -1.83 -12.48
C ILE A 274 14.81 -0.36 -12.57
N GLN A 275 15.89 0.02 -11.88
CA GLN A 275 16.46 1.37 -11.93
C GLN A 275 16.93 1.74 -13.34
N PHE A 276 17.55 0.81 -14.07
CA PHE A 276 17.93 1.00 -15.46
C PHE A 276 16.70 1.27 -16.35
N CYS A 277 15.62 0.49 -16.19
CA CYS A 277 14.39 0.68 -16.96
C CYS A 277 13.68 2.00 -16.63
N VAL A 278 13.51 2.33 -15.34
CA VAL A 278 12.86 3.58 -14.91
C VAL A 278 13.64 4.81 -15.35
N SER A 279 14.97 4.73 -15.36
CA SER A 279 15.84 5.82 -15.81
C SER A 279 15.98 5.91 -17.35
N CYS A 280 15.24 5.11 -18.11
CA CYS A 280 15.36 5.02 -19.57
C CYS A 280 16.80 4.74 -20.03
N GLY A 281 17.56 3.96 -19.26
CA GLY A 281 18.94 3.58 -19.57
C GLY A 281 20.01 4.59 -19.15
N VAL A 282 19.64 5.70 -18.48
CA VAL A 282 20.60 6.69 -17.98
C VAL A 282 21.46 6.14 -16.84
N VAL A 283 20.88 5.29 -15.98
CA VAL A 283 21.58 4.69 -14.84
C VAL A 283 21.98 3.26 -15.19
N CYS A 284 23.27 3.05 -15.52
CA CYS A 284 23.82 1.72 -15.79
C CYS A 284 24.17 0.97 -14.49
N PRO A 285 23.60 -0.23 -14.26
CA PRO A 285 24.04 -1.15 -13.21
C PRO A 285 25.52 -1.52 -13.39
N GLY A 286 26.34 -1.33 -12.35
CA GLY A 286 27.77 -1.69 -12.35
C GLY A 286 28.77 -0.53 -12.28
N THR A 287 28.34 0.72 -12.49
CA THR A 287 29.26 1.90 -12.40
C THR A 287 29.68 2.23 -10.96
N VAL A 288 29.10 1.60 -9.93
CA VAL A 288 29.43 1.84 -8.51
C VAL A 288 30.70 1.09 -8.05
N GLN A 289 31.30 0.21 -8.85
CA GLN A 289 32.61 -0.41 -8.49
C GLN A 289 33.84 0.21 -9.16
N THR A 290 33.69 1.16 -10.11
CA THR A 290 34.86 1.73 -10.82
C THR A 290 35.13 3.21 -10.49
N SER A 291 34.27 3.88 -9.69
CA SER A 291 34.50 5.29 -9.30
C SER A 291 35.21 5.48 -7.95
N GLN A 292 35.45 4.43 -7.16
CA GLN A 292 36.36 4.50 -5.99
C GLN A 292 37.81 4.08 -6.28
N ALA A 293 38.12 3.60 -7.49
CA ALA A 293 39.48 3.18 -7.87
C ALA A 293 40.29 4.24 -8.65
N ARG A 294 39.74 5.44 -8.89
CA ARG A 294 40.46 6.58 -9.49
C ARG A 294 40.13 7.90 -8.80
N GLY A 295 40.41 7.95 -7.51
CA GLY A 295 40.34 9.19 -6.73
C GLY A 295 41.19 9.11 -5.46
N GLY A 296 42.49 9.37 -5.58
CA GLY A 296 43.37 9.64 -4.44
C GLY A 296 44.45 8.58 -4.17
N SER A 297 45.37 8.38 -5.11
CA SER A 297 46.63 7.67 -4.88
C SER A 297 47.39 8.31 -3.71
N SER A 298 47.83 7.49 -2.75
CA SER A 298 48.60 7.92 -1.56
C SER A 298 49.80 8.80 -1.94
N PRO A 299 50.08 9.89 -1.20
CA PRO A 299 51.22 10.78 -1.46
C PRO A 299 52.56 10.04 -1.64
N ALA A 300 52.76 8.96 -0.90
CA ALA A 300 53.96 8.12 -0.97
C ALA A 300 54.10 7.36 -2.31
N ALA A 301 52.98 6.99 -2.94
CA ALA A 301 52.99 6.31 -4.25
C ALA A 301 53.29 7.31 -5.39
N LEU A 302 52.82 8.55 -5.28
CA LEU A 302 53.16 9.61 -6.23
C LEU A 302 54.64 10.01 -6.12
N GLU A 303 55.21 9.98 -4.91
CA GLU A 303 56.64 10.24 -4.69
C GLU A 303 57.54 9.10 -5.20
N ALA A 304 57.09 7.85 -5.08
CA ALA A 304 57.76 6.69 -5.66
C ALA A 304 57.74 6.72 -7.20
N ILE A 305 56.59 7.02 -7.80
CA ILE A 305 56.44 7.16 -9.25
C ILE A 305 57.28 8.34 -9.76
N ARG A 306 57.34 9.45 -9.02
CA ARG A 306 58.17 10.61 -9.39
C ARG A 306 59.67 10.28 -9.36
N ARG A 307 60.14 9.53 -8.36
CA ARG A 307 61.54 9.05 -8.32
C ARG A 307 61.87 8.09 -9.47
N GLU A 308 60.96 7.18 -9.81
CA GLU A 308 61.12 6.31 -10.97
C GLU A 308 61.15 7.11 -12.27
N LEU A 309 60.24 8.09 -12.43
CA LEU A 309 60.19 8.93 -13.62
C LEU A 309 61.43 9.81 -13.76
N ASP A 310 61.92 10.42 -12.67
CA ASP A 310 63.15 11.23 -12.69
C ASP A 310 64.38 10.37 -13.03
N SER A 311 64.43 9.11 -12.56
CA SER A 311 65.50 8.15 -12.92
C SER A 311 65.43 7.68 -14.38
N ALA A 312 64.22 7.49 -14.91
CA ALA A 312 63.99 7.07 -16.29
C ALA A 312 64.26 8.22 -17.27
N VAL A 313 63.94 9.46 -16.91
CA VAL A 313 64.25 10.65 -17.72
C VAL A 313 65.76 10.91 -17.78
N ALA A 314 66.48 10.68 -16.68
CA ALA A 314 67.95 10.75 -16.66
C ALA A 314 68.59 9.68 -17.57
N GLN A 315 67.97 8.51 -17.73
CA GLN A 315 68.43 7.45 -18.63
C GLN A 315 68.02 7.67 -20.10
N SER A 316 66.89 8.35 -20.37
CA SER A 316 66.42 8.61 -21.73
C SER A 316 67.12 9.81 -22.40
N ALA A 317 67.67 10.74 -21.62
CA ALA A 317 68.42 11.87 -22.16
C ALA A 317 69.77 11.45 -22.79
N ASP A 318 70.28 10.27 -22.44
CA ASP A 318 71.56 9.74 -22.92
C ASP A 318 71.43 8.91 -24.23
N ASN A 319 70.19 8.66 -24.70
CA ASN A 319 69.93 7.68 -25.78
C ASN A 319 69.03 8.21 -26.91
N SER A 320 69.27 9.44 -27.38
CA SER A 320 68.63 9.96 -28.61
C SER A 320 69.44 9.62 -29.87
N PRO A 321 68.93 8.87 -30.86
CA PRO A 321 69.56 8.70 -32.17
C PRO A 321 69.21 9.86 -33.13
N PRO A 322 70.07 10.19 -34.12
CA PRO A 322 69.86 11.32 -35.03
C PRO A 322 68.74 11.04 -36.06
N PRO A 323 68.13 12.09 -36.65
CA PRO A 323 66.99 11.93 -37.55
C PRO A 323 67.47 11.52 -38.95
N ASP A 324 66.78 10.58 -39.60
CA ASP A 324 67.07 10.30 -40.99
C ASP A 324 65.84 10.02 -41.88
N THR A 325 66.09 10.29 -43.14
CA THR A 325 65.19 10.81 -44.18
C THR A 325 64.86 9.73 -45.22
N SER A 326 63.57 9.53 -45.55
CA SER A 326 63.16 8.95 -46.85
C SER A 326 61.64 8.97 -47.04
N SER A 327 61.20 9.67 -48.09
CA SER A 327 59.81 9.76 -48.56
C SER A 327 59.59 8.83 -49.78
N PRO A 328 58.44 8.16 -49.95
CA PRO A 328 58.13 7.46 -51.22
C PRO A 328 57.22 8.28 -52.17
N GLN A 329 57.55 8.28 -53.47
CA GLN A 329 56.79 8.89 -54.59
C GLN A 329 55.52 8.09 -54.98
N PRO A 330 54.51 8.74 -55.62
CA PRO A 330 53.29 8.08 -56.14
C PRO A 330 53.42 7.60 -57.61
N PRO A 331 52.57 6.65 -58.07
CA PRO A 331 52.67 6.05 -59.41
C PRO A 331 51.87 6.79 -60.51
N SER A 332 52.29 6.58 -61.76
CA SER A 332 51.86 7.19 -63.02
C SER A 332 50.51 6.69 -63.58
N GLU A 333 49.74 7.61 -64.18
CA GLU A 333 48.52 7.37 -64.97
C GLU A 333 48.84 6.78 -66.36
N ASP A 334 48.03 5.81 -66.82
CA ASP A 334 47.88 5.47 -68.24
C ASP A 334 46.44 4.96 -68.51
N GLN A 335 45.82 5.56 -69.54
CA GLN A 335 44.50 5.36 -70.19
C GLN A 335 43.24 6.00 -69.60
#